data_AF-A0AAN6NWQ8-F1
#
_entry.id   AF-A0AAN6NWQ8-F1
#
_cell.length_a   1.000
_cell.length_b   1.000
_cell.length_c   1.000
_cell.angle_alpha   90.00
_cell.angle_beta   90.00
_cell.angle_gamma   90.00
#
_symmetry.space_group_name_H-M   'P 1'
#
loop_
_entity.id
_entity.type
_entity.pdbx_description
1 polymer ?
#
loop_
_entity_poly.entity_id
_entity_poly.type
_entity_poly.pdbx_seq_one_letter_code
_entity_poly.pdbx_strand_id
1 'polypeptide(L)'
;MRVTSWLFQSFPSRITFFRREGCGLCVQARSVLSDVWDRRPFEYKEVDIVKPESKAWRDLYDFDVPVIHISKAQAPEEDPKLSSKAVKLMHRFTIEQVEAKMDQVEKS
;
A
#
# COMPACT_ATOMS: atom_id res chain seq x y z
N MET A 1 -18.51 4.89 26.25
CA MET A 1 -17.10 4.90 25.81
C MET A 1 -16.82 3.60 25.09
N ARG A 2 -16.83 3.59 23.75
CA ARG A 2 -16.46 2.40 22.98
C ARG A 2 -14.93 2.40 22.90
N VAL A 3 -14.30 1.65 23.80
CA VAL A 3 -12.88 1.32 23.69
C VAL A 3 -12.75 0.56 22.38
N THR A 4 -12.18 1.19 21.35
CA THR A 4 -11.95 0.58 20.05
C THR A 4 -11.01 -0.61 20.27
N SER A 5 -11.57 -1.81 20.30
CA SER A 5 -10.87 -3.09 20.42
C SER A 5 -10.11 -3.38 19.12
N TRP A 6 -9.20 -2.50 18.77
CA TRP A 6 -8.35 -2.56 17.57
C TRP A 6 -7.02 -3.25 17.83
N LEU A 7 -6.69 -3.49 19.10
CA LEU A 7 -5.42 -4.09 19.50
C LEU A 7 -5.32 -5.61 19.22
N PHE A 8 -6.40 -6.22 18.72
CA PHE A 8 -6.45 -7.65 18.35
C PHE A 8 -7.07 -7.91 16.97
N GLN A 9 -7.19 -6.88 16.12
CA GLN A 9 -7.71 -7.09 14.77
C GLN A 9 -6.54 -7.52 13.86
N SER A 10 -6.38 -8.82 13.68
CA SER A 10 -5.45 -9.37 12.68
C SER A 10 -6.01 -9.04 11.31
N PHE A 11 -5.50 -7.97 10.68
CA PHE A 11 -5.82 -7.69 9.29
C PHE A 11 -5.30 -8.84 8.41
N PRO A 12 -6.03 -9.25 7.36
CA PRO A 12 -5.56 -10.31 6.47
C PRO A 12 -4.44 -9.81 5.55
N SER A 13 -4.48 -8.53 5.19
CA SER A 13 -3.58 -7.90 4.23
C SER A 13 -2.98 -6.62 4.78
N ARG A 14 -1.82 -6.25 4.23
CA ARG A 14 -1.12 -4.98 4.45
C ARG A 14 -0.90 -4.30 3.10
N ILE A 15 -1.19 -3.00 3.04
CA ILE A 15 -0.93 -2.16 1.88
C ILE A 15 0.15 -1.14 2.22
N THR A 16 1.26 -1.19 1.47
CA THR A 16 2.35 -0.21 1.56
C THR A 16 2.24 0.77 0.40
N PHE A 17 2.00 2.03 0.71
CA PHE A 17 1.82 3.11 -0.25
C PHE A 17 3.09 3.94 -0.42
N PHE A 18 3.72 3.81 -1.59
CA PHE A 18 4.88 4.59 -1.99
C PHE A 18 4.41 5.89 -2.67
N ARG A 19 4.80 7.00 -2.07
CA ARG A 19 4.37 8.34 -2.49
C ARG A 19 5.50 9.34 -2.35
N ARG A 20 5.27 10.53 -2.89
CA ARG A 20 6.06 11.74 -2.65
C ARG A 20 5.13 12.90 -2.30
N GLU A 21 5.66 13.92 -1.65
CA GLU A 21 4.95 15.19 -1.48
C GLU A 21 4.75 15.91 -2.82
N GLY A 22 3.70 16.73 -2.91
CA GLY A 22 3.35 17.49 -4.12
C GLY A 22 2.82 16.66 -5.30
N CYS A 23 2.53 15.37 -5.11
CA CYS A 23 2.04 14.48 -6.15
C CYS A 23 0.49 14.49 -6.22
N GLY A 24 -0.06 15.05 -7.30
CA GLY A 24 -1.52 15.13 -7.51
C GLY A 24 -2.20 13.77 -7.64
N LEU A 25 -1.56 12.80 -8.30
CA LEU A 25 -2.06 11.43 -8.40
C LEU A 25 -2.10 10.70 -7.04
N CYS A 26 -1.19 11.05 -6.14
CA CYS A 26 -1.10 10.45 -4.82
C CYS A 26 -2.29 10.84 -3.93
N VAL A 27 -2.90 12.02 -4.15
CA VAL A 27 -4.14 12.42 -3.47
C VAL A 27 -5.30 11.50 -3.88
N GLN A 28 -5.43 11.22 -5.18
CA GLN A 28 -6.47 10.32 -5.69
C GLN A 28 -6.26 8.89 -5.19
N ALA A 29 -5.03 8.40 -5.26
CA ALA A 29 -4.65 7.09 -4.72
C ALA A 29 -5.02 6.95 -3.24
N ARG A 30 -4.79 7.98 -2.42
CA ARG A 30 -5.14 7.97 -1.00
C ARG A 30 -6.65 7.90 -0.78
N SER A 31 -7.44 8.61 -1.60
CA SER A 31 -8.91 8.51 -1.55
C SER A 31 -9.38 7.09 -1.85
N VAL A 32 -8.87 6.47 -2.93
CA VAL A 32 -9.20 5.10 -3.29
C VAL A 32 -8.84 4.13 -2.16
N LEU A 33 -7.65 4.27 -1.57
CA LEU A 33 -7.25 3.42 -0.44
C LEU A 33 -8.14 3.63 0.80
N SER A 34 -8.57 4.86 1.07
CA SER A 34 -9.52 5.15 2.15
C SER A 34 -10.87 4.47 1.91
N ASP A 35 -11.40 4.55 0.69
CA ASP A 35 -12.68 3.93 0.31
C ASP A 35 -12.61 2.39 0.41
N VAL A 36 -11.48 1.80 0.00
CA VAL A 36 -11.23 0.35 0.17
C VAL A 36 -11.16 0.00 1.65
N TRP A 37 -10.49 0.84 2.44
CA TRP A 37 -10.27 0.59 3.87
C TRP A 37 -11.59 0.61 4.66
N ASP A 38 -12.51 1.53 4.33
CA ASP A 38 -13.85 1.60 4.92
C ASP A 38 -14.69 0.35 4.64
N ARG A 39 -14.44 -0.32 3.50
CA ARG A 39 -15.11 -1.57 3.09
C ARG A 39 -14.44 -2.81 3.68
N ARG A 40 -13.11 -2.85 3.63
CA ARG A 40 -12.27 -3.98 4.01
C ARG A 40 -11.01 -3.44 4.70
N PRO A 41 -11.01 -3.37 6.03
CA PRO A 41 -9.86 -2.89 6.77
C PRO A 41 -8.60 -3.72 6.50
N PHE A 42 -7.48 -3.02 6.34
CA PHE A 42 -6.15 -3.59 6.14
C PHE A 42 -5.10 -2.80 6.95
N GLU A 43 -3.93 -3.39 7.15
CA GLU A 43 -2.80 -2.67 7.74
C GLU A 43 -2.24 -1.68 6.71
N TYR A 44 -2.15 -0.41 7.06
CA TYR A 44 -1.72 0.64 6.14
C TYR A 44 -0.34 1.19 6.52
N LYS A 45 0.57 1.24 5.55
CA LYS A 45 1.89 1.86 5.68
C LYS A 45 2.10 2.88 4.56
N GLU A 46 2.66 4.04 4.89
CA GLU A 46 3.09 5.03 3.90
C GLU A 46 4.62 5.10 3.86
N VAL A 47 5.20 5.11 2.67
CA VAL A 47 6.63 5.32 2.43
C VAL A 47 6.79 6.55 1.55
N ASP A 48 7.44 7.57 2.10
CA ASP A 48 7.84 8.74 1.34
C ASP A 48 9.19 8.49 0.66
N ILE A 49 9.15 8.32 -0.66
CA ILE A 49 10.33 8.01 -1.46
C ILE A 49 11.33 9.17 -1.55
N VAL A 50 10.94 10.39 -1.16
CA VAL A 50 11.84 11.56 -1.21
C VAL A 50 12.81 11.55 -0.03
N LYS A 51 12.46 10.85 1.05
CA LYS A 51 13.29 10.79 2.25
C LYS A 51 14.61 10.05 2.01
N PRO A 52 15.72 10.48 2.64
CA PRO A 52 17.04 9.90 2.42
C PRO A 52 17.10 8.41 2.77
N GLU A 53 16.36 7.96 3.79
CA GLU A 53 16.27 6.54 4.16
C GLU A 53 15.58 5.66 3.10
N SER A 54 14.80 6.26 2.20
CA SER A 54 14.04 5.57 1.16
C SER A 54 14.68 5.70 -0.22
N LYS A 55 15.97 6.06 -0.30
CA LYS A 55 16.68 6.26 -1.57
C LYS A 55 16.52 5.08 -2.55
N ALA A 56 16.60 3.84 -2.04
CA ALA A 56 16.41 2.65 -2.88
C ALA A 56 15.00 2.57 -3.49
N TRP A 57 13.96 3.04 -2.78
CA TRP A 57 12.60 3.12 -3.32
C TRP A 57 12.45 4.27 -4.31
N ARG A 58 13.15 5.39 -4.08
CA ARG A 58 13.22 6.49 -5.03
C ARG A 58 13.78 6.04 -6.37
N ASP A 59 14.93 5.36 -6.34
CA ASP A 59 15.59 4.87 -7.55
C ASP A 59 14.69 3.94 -8.37
N LEU A 60 13.74 3.25 -7.73
CA LEU A 60 12.77 2.36 -8.38
C LEU A 60 11.50 3.06 -8.86
N TYR A 61 10.96 4.00 -8.08
CA TYR A 61 9.59 4.50 -8.25
C TYR A 61 9.47 6.01 -8.49
N ASP A 62 10.56 6.76 -8.65
CA ASP A 62 10.52 8.23 -8.80
C ASP A 62 9.56 8.69 -9.91
N PHE A 63 9.43 7.89 -10.97
CA PHE A 63 8.58 8.17 -12.14
C PHE A 63 7.24 7.42 -12.14
N ASP A 64 7.06 6.41 -11.27
CA ASP A 64 5.89 5.53 -11.26
C ASP A 64 4.91 5.84 -10.10
N VAL A 65 5.30 6.72 -9.17
CA VAL A 65 4.43 7.13 -8.05
C VAL A 65 3.12 7.76 -8.55
N PRO A 66 1.95 7.37 -7.99
CA PRO A 66 1.76 6.50 -6.83
C PRO A 66 1.93 5.01 -7.12
N VAL A 67 2.63 4.29 -6.23
CA VAL A 67 2.73 2.82 -6.27
C VAL A 67 2.23 2.25 -4.95
N ILE A 68 1.47 1.15 -5.00
CA ILE A 68 1.08 0.38 -3.81
C ILE A 68 1.60 -1.04 -3.92
N HIS A 69 2.13 -1.57 -2.83
CA HIS A 69 2.35 -3.00 -2.66
C HIS A 69 1.26 -3.57 -1.76
N ILE A 70 0.81 -4.78 -2.07
CA ILE A 70 -0.17 -5.51 -1.29
C ILE A 70 0.48 -6.83 -0.88
N SER A 71 0.55 -7.06 0.43
CA SER A 71 1.16 -8.24 1.04
C SER A 71 0.23 -8.82 2.10
N LYS A 72 0.47 -10.06 2.54
CA LYS A 72 -0.18 -10.56 3.76
C LYS A 72 0.25 -9.70 4.93
N ALA A 73 -0.60 -9.53 5.95
CA ALA A 73 -0.25 -8.71 7.11
C ALA A 73 1.00 -9.25 7.86
N GLN A 74 1.19 -10.57 7.87
CA GLN A 74 2.32 -11.22 8.50
C GLN A 74 3.55 -11.37 7.57
N ALA A 75 3.50 -10.80 6.37
CA ALA A 75 4.64 -10.82 5.45
C ALA A 75 5.81 -9.99 6.01
N PRO A 76 7.07 -10.36 5.71
CA PRO A 76 8.23 -9.55 6.08
C PRO A 76 8.14 -8.13 5.52
N GLU A 77 8.93 -7.20 6.06
CA GLU A 77 9.03 -5.84 5.52
C GLU A 77 9.44 -5.83 4.05
N GLU A 78 9.00 -4.80 3.34
CA GLU A 78 9.26 -4.64 1.90
C GLU A 78 10.77 -4.50 1.62
N ASP A 79 11.28 -5.28 0.66
CA ASP A 79 12.65 -5.16 0.15
C ASP A 79 12.63 -4.60 -1.27
N PRO A 80 13.29 -3.46 -1.55
CA PRO A 80 13.46 -2.91 -2.90
C PRO A 80 13.91 -3.94 -3.93
N LYS A 81 14.76 -4.91 -3.56
CA LYS A 81 15.28 -5.96 -4.46
C LYS A 81 14.21 -6.97 -4.88
N LEU A 82 13.16 -7.13 -4.08
CA LEU A 82 12.05 -8.06 -4.34
C LEU A 82 10.83 -7.35 -4.93
N SER A 83 10.93 -6.04 -5.18
CA SER A 83 9.85 -5.20 -5.72
C SER A 83 9.29 -5.70 -7.07
N SER A 84 10.05 -6.44 -7.86
CA SER A 84 9.60 -7.04 -9.12
C SER A 84 8.65 -8.23 -8.92
N LYS A 85 8.71 -8.90 -7.77
CA LYS A 85 7.84 -10.03 -7.40
C LYS A 85 6.64 -9.61 -6.54
N ALA A 86 6.65 -8.38 -6.03
CA ALA A 86 5.57 -7.85 -5.21
C ALA A 86 4.28 -7.72 -6.02
N VAL A 87 3.14 -8.03 -5.39
CA VAL A 87 1.82 -7.73 -5.95
C VAL A 87 1.61 -6.23 -5.82
N LYS A 88 1.66 -5.51 -6.95
CA LYS A 88 1.63 -4.05 -6.96
C LYS A 88 0.71 -3.45 -8.01
N LEU A 89 0.25 -2.23 -7.72
CA LEU A 89 -0.45 -1.34 -8.64
C LEU A 89 0.30 -0.01 -8.69
N MET A 90 0.25 0.68 -9.83
CA MET A 90 1.00 1.92 -10.06
C MET A 90 0.18 2.92 -10.88
N HIS A 91 0.59 4.19 -10.89
CA HIS A 91 -0.04 5.30 -11.62
C HIS A 91 -1.48 5.62 -11.17
N ARG A 92 -2.46 4.88 -11.69
CA ARG A 92 -3.88 5.03 -11.38
C ARG A 92 -4.46 3.65 -11.15
N PHE A 93 -5.23 3.53 -10.09
CA PHE A 93 -5.92 2.30 -9.75
C PHE A 93 -7.29 2.61 -9.15
N THR A 94 -8.23 1.70 -9.35
CA THR A 94 -9.59 1.78 -8.80
C THR A 94 -9.75 0.91 -7.57
N ILE A 95 -10.86 1.09 -6.85
CA ILE A 95 -11.22 0.29 -5.67
C ILE A 95 -11.23 -1.20 -6.03
N GLU A 96 -11.84 -1.56 -7.16
CA GLU A 96 -11.97 -2.95 -7.61
C GLU A 96 -10.62 -3.58 -7.92
N GLN A 97 -9.68 -2.80 -8.49
CA GLN A 97 -8.33 -3.29 -8.76
C GLN A 97 -7.57 -3.57 -7.47
N VAL A 98 -7.70 -2.70 -6.45
CA VAL A 98 -7.09 -2.90 -5.14
C VAL A 98 -7.67 -4.15 -4.48
N GLU A 99 -9.00 -4.27 -4.44
CA GLU A 99 -9.70 -5.43 -3.85
C GLU A 99 -9.30 -6.75 -4.56
N ALA A 100 -9.21 -6.75 -5.89
CA ALA A 100 -8.80 -7.93 -6.66
C ALA A 100 -7.36 -8.36 -6.34
N LYS A 101 -6.46 -7.41 -6.07
CA LYS A 101 -5.08 -7.71 -5.67
C LYS A 101 -4.98 -8.15 -4.20
N MET A 102 -5.83 -7.62 -3.32
CA MET A 102 -5.96 -8.15 -1.95
C MET A 102 -6.41 -9.61 -1.99
N ASP A 103 -7.41 -9.95 -2.81
CA ASP A 103 -7.88 -11.32 -2.98
C ASP A 103 -6.79 -12.25 -3.53
N GLN A 104 -5.97 -11.76 -4.47
CA GLN A 104 -4.83 -12.51 -5.00
C GLN A 104 -3.86 -12.88 -3.88
N VAL A 105 -3.52 -11.93 -3.01
CA VAL A 105 -2.56 -12.09 -1.93
C VAL A 105 -3.09 -12.98 -0.81
N GLU A 106 -4.38 -12.88 -0.48
CA GLU A 106 -4.99 -13.68 0.57
C GLU A 106 -5.19 -15.14 0.17
N LYS A 107 -5.34 -15.43 -1.13
CA LYS A 107 -5.50 -16.79 -1.67
C LYS A 107 -4.19 -17.49 -2.04
N SER A 108 -3.08 -16.75 -2.16
CA SER A 108 -1.74 -17.29 -2.45
C SER A 108 -1.10 -17.90 -1.22
#